data_AF-A0A2D6X653-F1
#
_entry.id   AF-A0A2D6X653-F1
#
_cell.length_a   1.000
_cell.length_b   1.000
_cell.length_c   1.000
_cell.angle_alpha   90.00
_cell.angle_beta   90.00
_cell.angle_gamma   90.00
#
_symmetry.space_group_name_H-M   'P 1'
#
loop_
_entity.id
_entity.type
_entity.pdbx_description
1 polymer ?
#
loop_
_entity_poly.entity_id
_entity_poly.type
_entity_poly.pdbx_seq_one_letter_code
_entity_poly.pdbx_strand_id
1 'polypeptide(L)'
;MKRVPKFYPSNPEAVEAYEQADIDRIRPILREAKRLWDSEWELQGATDEGSCCGGKGIEIWIRAPRKRSAEPRNVISSPPVQGNISAQRSVKPALEYLAKNGIEATYNDGWMD
;
A
#
# COMPACT_ATOMS: atom_id res chain seq x y z
N MET A 1 6.88 13.25 -7.93
CA MET A 1 5.92 13.41 -6.82
C MET A 1 5.41 14.84 -6.84
N LYS A 2 4.19 15.06 -6.33
CA LYS A 2 3.60 16.41 -6.24
C LYS A 2 2.69 16.54 -5.02
N ARG A 3 2.84 17.64 -4.28
CA ARG A 3 1.93 18.00 -3.20
C ARG A 3 0.56 18.44 -3.75
N VAL A 4 -0.50 17.69 -3.44
CA VAL A 4 -1.88 18.00 -3.88
C VAL A 4 -2.92 17.65 -2.80
N PRO A 5 -4.12 18.27 -2.84
CA PRO A 5 -5.22 17.94 -1.93
C PRO A 5 -5.65 16.46 -1.99
N LYS A 6 -6.06 15.87 -0.86
CA LYS A 6 -6.64 14.52 -0.80
C LYS A 6 -8.05 14.50 -1.40
N PHE A 7 -8.39 13.45 -2.15
CA PHE A 7 -9.71 13.11 -2.70
C PHE A 7 -10.31 14.13 -3.69
N TYR A 8 -10.42 15.41 -3.32
CA TYR A 8 -11.03 16.48 -4.11
C TYR A 8 -10.22 17.80 -4.01
N PRO A 9 -10.28 18.70 -5.03
CA PRO A 9 -9.36 19.84 -5.13
C PRO A 9 -9.48 20.91 -4.03
N SER A 10 -10.62 21.00 -3.35
CA SER A 10 -10.85 21.95 -2.25
C SER A 10 -10.60 21.34 -0.87
N ASN A 11 -10.02 20.14 -0.78
CA ASN A 11 -9.70 19.53 0.50
C ASN A 11 -8.57 20.33 1.19
N PRO A 12 -8.76 20.74 2.46
CA PRO A 12 -7.72 21.49 3.20
C PRO A 12 -6.47 20.65 3.46
N GLU A 13 -6.56 19.31 3.43
CA GLU A 13 -5.43 18.41 3.64
C GLU A 13 -4.74 18.09 2.31
N ALA A 14 -3.43 18.36 2.24
CA ALA A 14 -2.58 18.03 1.11
C ALA A 14 -1.53 16.97 1.46
N VAL A 15 -1.24 16.11 0.49
CA VAL A 15 -0.30 14.98 0.59
C VAL A 15 0.71 15.02 -0.53
N GLU A 16 1.88 14.43 -0.30
CA GLU A 16 2.82 14.10 -1.38
C GLU A 16 2.27 12.91 -2.17
N ALA A 17 1.88 13.17 -3.42
CA ALA A 17 1.30 12.16 -4.28
C ALA A 17 2.28 11.72 -5.36
N TYR A 18 2.35 10.41 -5.58
CA TYR A 18 3.13 9.79 -6.63
C TYR A 18 2.42 9.96 -7.98
N GLU A 19 3.20 10.20 -9.02
CA GLU A 19 2.75 10.14 -10.41
C GLU A 19 3.25 8.83 -11.05
N GLN A 20 2.70 8.45 -12.20
CA GLN A 20 3.05 7.18 -12.87
C GLN A 20 4.57 7.00 -13.06
N ALA A 21 5.28 8.07 -13.43
CA ALA A 21 6.74 8.04 -13.60
C ALA A 21 7.49 7.80 -12.28
N ASP A 22 6.96 8.26 -11.14
CA ASP A 22 7.53 7.94 -9.83
C ASP A 22 7.31 6.46 -9.49
N ILE A 23 6.10 5.94 -9.75
CA ILE A 23 5.77 4.52 -9.55
C ILE A 23 6.72 3.60 -10.33
N ASP A 24 6.97 3.94 -11.60
CA ASP A 24 7.87 3.18 -12.45
C ASP A 24 9.31 3.19 -11.90
N ARG A 25 9.75 4.31 -11.31
CA ARG A 25 11.07 4.44 -10.69
C ARG A 25 11.20 3.63 -9.39
N ILE A 26 10.18 3.62 -8.54
CA ILE A 26 10.20 2.90 -7.25
C ILE A 26 9.81 1.42 -7.38
N ARG A 27 9.42 0.96 -8.57
CA ARG A 27 8.96 -0.42 -8.80
C ARG A 27 9.90 -1.50 -8.24
N PRO A 28 11.25 -1.40 -8.31
CA PRO A 28 12.14 -2.36 -7.66
C PRO A 28 11.98 -2.41 -6.13
N ILE A 29 11.79 -1.25 -5.49
CA ILE A 29 11.57 -1.12 -4.04
C ILE A 29 10.23 -1.74 -3.66
N LEU A 30 9.17 -1.48 -4.43
CA LEU A 30 7.85 -2.08 -4.21
C LEU A 30 7.88 -3.62 -4.32
N ARG A 31 8.66 -4.16 -5.27
CA ARG A 31 8.85 -5.60 -5.43
C ARG A 31 9.55 -6.23 -4.22
N GLU A 32 10.59 -5.58 -3.71
CA GLU A 32 11.29 -6.06 -2.54
C GLU A 32 10.42 -5.98 -1.27
N ALA A 33 9.66 -4.91 -1.11
CA ALA A 33 8.68 -4.79 -0.03
C ALA A 33 7.64 -5.94 -0.07
N LYS A 34 7.13 -6.28 -1.27
CA LYS A 34 6.23 -7.43 -1.44
C LYS A 34 6.90 -8.74 -1.02
N ARG A 35 8.15 -8.97 -1.44
CA ARG A 35 8.91 -10.16 -1.05
C ARG A 35 9.06 -10.28 0.47
N LEU A 36 9.34 -9.16 1.15
CA LEU A 36 9.44 -9.11 2.61
C LEU A 36 8.10 -9.43 3.29
N TRP A 37 7.00 -8.89 2.78
CA TRP A 37 5.66 -9.20 3.30
C TRP A 37 5.33 -10.69 3.15
N ASP A 38 5.55 -11.25 1.96
CA ASP A 38 5.31 -12.67 1.70
C ASP A 38 6.17 -13.56 2.60
N SER A 39 7.45 -13.21 2.76
CA SER A 39 8.38 -13.97 3.62
C SER A 39 7.93 -13.95 5.08
N GLU A 40 7.49 -12.80 5.60
CA GLU A 40 6.98 -12.70 6.97
C GLU A 40 5.68 -13.50 7.14
N TRP A 41 4.80 -13.47 6.14
CA TRP A 41 3.59 -14.29 6.14
C TRP A 41 3.89 -15.79 6.07
N GLU A 42 4.93 -16.22 5.37
CA GLU A 42 5.38 -17.61 5.38
C GLU A 42 5.97 -17.98 6.75
N LEU A 43 6.78 -17.10 7.35
CA LEU A 43 7.41 -17.31 8.66
C LEU A 43 6.38 -17.44 9.80
N GLN A 44 5.24 -16.75 9.72
CA GLN A 44 4.16 -16.91 10.70
C GLN A 44 3.37 -18.24 10.53
N GLY A 45 3.72 -19.06 9.53
CA GLY A 45 3.10 -20.35 9.25
C GLY A 45 2.10 -20.33 8.08
N ALA A 46 2.08 -19.29 7.25
CA ALA A 46 1.18 -19.14 6.10
C ALA A 46 -0.30 -19.32 6.47
N THR A 47 -0.70 -18.82 7.65
CA THR A 47 -2.06 -18.97 8.16
C THR A 47 -3.05 -18.08 7.43
N ASP A 48 -4.30 -18.54 7.39
CA ASP A 48 -5.46 -17.78 6.91
C ASP A 48 -6.40 -17.51 8.10
N GLU A 49 -6.23 -16.35 8.74
CA GLU A 49 -7.01 -15.91 9.91
C GLU A 49 -7.72 -14.58 9.66
N GLY A 50 -8.95 -14.49 10.18
CA GLY A 50 -9.78 -13.29 10.12
C GLY A 50 -10.96 -13.45 9.18
N SER A 51 -11.55 -12.32 8.80
CA SER A 51 -12.66 -12.29 7.86
C SER A 51 -12.15 -12.22 6.42
N CYS A 52 -12.90 -12.83 5.50
CA CYS A 52 -12.64 -12.70 4.07
C CYS A 52 -12.77 -11.21 3.67
N CYS A 53 -11.66 -10.60 3.24
CA CYS A 53 -11.63 -9.22 2.80
C CYS A 53 -11.04 -9.09 1.39
N GLY A 54 -11.72 -8.31 0.54
CA GLY A 54 -11.27 -7.95 -0.81
C GLY A 54 -10.33 -6.75 -0.80
N GLY A 55 -9.37 -6.72 -1.74
CA GLY A 55 -8.53 -5.55 -1.98
C GLY A 55 -7.62 -5.12 -0.82
N LYS A 56 -7.19 -6.08 0.01
CA LYS A 56 -6.14 -5.85 1.00
C LYS A 56 -4.80 -5.54 0.32
N GLY A 57 -4.01 -4.65 0.91
CA GLY A 57 -2.72 -4.29 0.33
C GLY A 57 -1.97 -3.19 1.06
N ILE A 58 -0.87 -2.75 0.47
CA ILE A 58 -0.18 -1.52 0.86
C ILE A 58 -0.52 -0.47 -0.19
N GLU A 59 -1.01 0.68 0.28
CA GLU A 59 -1.41 1.81 -0.54
C GLU A 59 -0.49 3.01 -0.38
N ILE A 60 -0.44 3.83 -1.42
CA ILE A 60 0.20 5.15 -1.41
C ILE A 60 -0.72 6.16 -2.07
N TRP A 61 -0.49 7.45 -1.80
CA TRP A 61 -1.21 8.53 -2.47
C TRP A 61 -0.75 8.68 -3.90
N ILE A 62 -1.67 8.59 -4.86
CA ILE A 62 -1.38 8.75 -6.29
C ILE A 62 -2.19 9.90 -6.87
N ARG A 63 -1.53 10.68 -7.72
CA ARG A 63 -2.17 11.69 -8.57
C ARG A 63 -2.26 11.15 -9.99
N ALA A 64 -3.46 10.76 -10.43
CA ALA A 64 -3.65 10.30 -11.80
C ALA A 64 -3.44 11.46 -12.82
N PRO A 65 -3.11 11.15 -14.09
CA PRO A 65 -2.89 12.16 -15.12
C PRO A 65 -4.05 13.16 -15.19
N ARG A 66 -3.70 14.46 -15.23
CA ARG A 66 -4.66 15.58 -15.29
C ARG A 66 -5.56 15.79 -14.06
N LYS A 67 -5.48 14.93 -13.03
CA LYS A 67 -6.19 15.17 -11.75
C LYS A 67 -5.52 16.29 -10.95
N ARG A 68 -6.32 16.96 -10.13
CA ARG A 68 -5.88 18.04 -9.22
C ARG A 68 -5.87 17.61 -7.75
N SER A 69 -6.33 16.41 -7.46
CA SER A 69 -6.31 15.77 -6.14
C SER A 69 -5.61 14.41 -6.21
N ALA A 70 -5.22 13.89 -5.06
CA ALA A 70 -4.67 12.55 -4.89
C ALA A 70 -5.73 11.58 -4.36
N GLU A 71 -5.59 10.32 -4.73
CA GLU A 71 -6.41 9.21 -4.23
C GLU A 71 -5.48 8.11 -3.74
N PRO A 72 -5.82 7.39 -2.66
CA PRO A 72 -5.03 6.25 -2.21
C PRO A 72 -5.19 5.11 -3.23
N ARG A 73 -4.09 4.41 -3.50
CA ARG A 73 -4.13 3.25 -4.39
C ARG A 73 -3.18 2.17 -3.90
N ASN A 74 -3.69 0.93 -3.84
CA ASN A 74 -2.87 -0.23 -3.58
C ASN A 74 -1.81 -0.38 -4.67
N VAL A 75 -0.55 -0.41 -4.24
CA VAL A 75 0.63 -0.65 -5.11
C VAL A 75 1.28 -1.99 -4.83
N ILE A 76 0.94 -2.61 -3.70
CA ILE A 76 1.34 -3.96 -3.33
C ILE A 76 0.09 -4.69 -2.87
N SER A 77 -0.21 -5.84 -3.50
CA SER A 77 -1.31 -6.72 -3.05
C SER A 77 -0.89 -7.49 -1.80
N SER A 78 -1.85 -7.86 -0.96
CA SER A 78 -1.59 -8.78 0.16
C SER A 78 -1.02 -10.14 -0.32
N PRO A 79 -0.40 -10.92 0.58
CA PRO A 79 -0.18 -12.35 0.40
C PRO A 79 -1.49 -13.09 0.03
N PRO A 80 -1.42 -14.32 -0.51
CA PRO A 80 -2.58 -15.08 -0.98
C PRO A 80 -3.41 -15.63 0.19
N VAL A 81 -4.04 -14.72 0.95
CA VAL A 81 -4.79 -15.01 2.17
C VAL A 81 -6.16 -14.31 2.14
N GLN A 82 -7.22 -15.02 2.51
CA GLN A 82 -8.58 -14.46 2.54
C GLN A 82 -8.80 -13.61 3.80
N GLY A 83 -8.30 -14.09 4.94
CA GLY A 83 -8.32 -13.46 6.24
C GLY A 83 -7.47 -12.20 6.32
N ASN A 84 -8.02 -11.16 6.93
CA ASN A 84 -7.36 -9.88 7.11
C ASN A 84 -6.33 -9.85 8.26
N ILE A 85 -6.51 -10.67 9.29
CA ILE A 85 -5.65 -10.67 10.48
C ILE A 85 -4.24 -11.17 10.14
N SER A 86 -4.12 -12.28 9.41
CA SER A 86 -2.80 -12.81 9.01
C SER A 86 -2.06 -11.87 8.05
N ALA A 87 -2.78 -11.16 7.18
CA ALA A 87 -2.19 -10.14 6.31
C ALA A 87 -1.69 -8.93 7.11
N GLN A 88 -2.49 -8.44 8.06
CA GLN A 88 -2.14 -7.31 8.91
C GLN A 88 -0.94 -7.61 9.82
N ARG A 89 -0.86 -8.81 10.40
CA ARG A 89 0.25 -9.19 11.29
C ARG A 89 1.60 -9.25 10.58
N SER A 90 1.60 -9.64 9.31
CA SER A 90 2.82 -9.84 8.51
C SER A 90 3.29 -8.60 7.74
N VAL A 91 2.51 -7.51 7.68
CA VAL A 91 2.80 -6.35 6.81
C VAL A 91 3.96 -5.47 7.32
N LYS A 92 4.26 -5.53 8.62
CA LYS A 92 5.16 -4.58 9.29
C LYS A 92 6.55 -4.46 8.63
N PRO A 93 7.27 -5.56 8.30
CA PRO A 93 8.60 -5.46 7.68
C PRO A 93 8.57 -4.74 6.32
N ALA A 94 7.51 -4.91 5.55
CA ALA A 94 7.35 -4.25 4.26
C ALA A 94 7.14 -2.74 4.43
N LEU A 95 6.30 -2.31 5.38
CA LEU A 95 6.09 -0.89 5.68
C LEU A 95 7.38 -0.23 6.19
N GLU A 96 8.13 -0.89 7.06
CA GLU A 96 9.41 -0.38 7.55
C GLU A 96 10.44 -0.25 6.43
N TYR A 97 10.49 -1.22 5.51
CA TYR A 97 11.38 -1.15 4.35
C TYR A 97 11.02 0.01 3.41
N LEU A 98 9.72 0.23 3.15
CA LEU A 98 9.25 1.38 2.37
C LEU A 98 9.61 2.70 3.04
N ALA A 99 9.38 2.84 4.34
CA ALA A 99 9.73 4.03 5.11
C ALA A 99 11.24 4.33 5.08
N LYS A 100 12.09 3.30 5.21
CA LYS A 100 13.56 3.42 5.09
C LYS A 100 14.01 3.92 3.71
N ASN A 101 13.23 3.65 2.67
CA ASN A 101 13.45 4.13 1.32
C ASN A 101 12.72 5.46 1.00
N GLY A 102 12.18 6.13 2.03
CA GLY A 102 11.50 7.42 1.89
C GLY A 102 10.11 7.33 1.25
N ILE A 103 9.48 6.16 1.26
CA ILE A 103 8.14 5.95 0.72
C ILE A 103 7.13 5.92 1.87
N GLU A 104 6.28 6.94 1.95
CA GLU A 104 5.14 6.98 2.85
C GLU A 104 4.02 6.10 2.30
N ALA A 105 3.73 4.99 3.00
CA ALA A 105 2.74 4.00 2.61
C ALA A 105 1.92 3.54 3.81
N THR A 106 0.68 3.14 3.59
CA THR A 106 -0.25 2.65 4.62
C THR A 106 -0.75 1.26 4.28
N TYR A 107 -1.06 0.48 5.31
CA TYR A 107 -1.77 -0.79 5.11
C TYR A 107 -3.26 -0.51 4.93
N ASN A 108 -3.83 -1.05 3.86
CA ASN A 108 -5.24 -1.06 3.57
C ASN A 108 -5.79 -2.46 3.89
N ASP A 109 -6.66 -2.53 4.90
CA ASP A 109 -7.29 -3.78 5.35
C ASP A 109 -8.40 -4.29 4.41
N GLY A 110 -8.60 -3.58 3.29
CA GLY A 110 -9.56 -3.93 2.27
C GLY A 110 -10.98 -3.59 2.68
N TRP A 111 -11.93 -4.24 2.01
CA TRP A 111 -13.35 -4.18 2.35
C TRP A 111 -13.88 -5.58 2.65
N MET A 112 -14.80 -5.67 3.61
CA MET A 112 -15.69 -6.81 3.73
C MET A 112 -16.77 -6.68 2.66
N ASP A 113 -17.07 -7.78 1.97
CA ASP A 113 -18.28 -7.88 1.16
C ASP A 113 -19.51 -7.99 2.09
#